data_AF-E2C068-F1
#
_entry.id   AF-E2C068-F1
#
_cell.length_a   1.000
_cell.length_b   1.000
_cell.length_c   1.000
_cell.angle_alpha   90.00
_cell.angle_beta   90.00
_cell.angle_gamma   90.00
#
_symmetry.space_group_name_H-M   'P 1'
#
loop_
_entity.id
_entity.type
_entity.pdbx_description
1 polymer ?
#
loop_
_entity_poly.entity_id
_entity_poly.type
_entity_poly.pdbx_seq_one_letter_code
_entity_poly.pdbx_strand_id
1 'polypeptide(L)'
;MVPCLLYVSLEEKDVQMKLIAMGPLSHWIMGTINYWLLLTRSGDIRECVQHMEMDWKLARKMSDQGVMLRYAKIGRFVAGFCAIFMQSGTFLFTVAKAMTSMPVVIGNETMSMHPMTCPIYSKFIDTRFSPANEIMLAVQLVSCFIVNSVTVGACSLAAVFAMHAYGQLSMLFSWLNKLVADEDKENDLANQRLAAIVDHHLRVLR
;
A
#
# COMPACT_ATOMS: atom_id res chain seq x y z
N MET A 1 11.48 -8.17 12.70
CA MET A 1 12.64 -8.06 11.79
C MET A 1 13.96 -8.45 12.44
N VAL A 2 14.44 -7.73 13.48
CA VAL A 2 15.76 -7.96 14.09
C VAL A 2 16.02 -9.42 14.51
N PRO A 3 15.09 -10.14 15.16
CA PRO A 3 15.36 -11.51 15.58
C PRO A 3 15.41 -12.52 14.42
N CYS A 4 14.69 -12.26 13.32
CA CYS A 4 14.70 -13.10 12.13
C CYS A 4 15.92 -12.84 11.24
N LEU A 5 16.36 -11.58 11.14
CA LEU A 5 17.63 -11.23 10.51
C LEU A 5 18.80 -11.91 11.23
N LEU A 6 18.81 -11.88 12.56
CA LEU A 6 19.83 -12.55 13.36
C LEU A 6 19.81 -14.07 13.17
N TYR A 7 18.64 -14.70 13.10
CA TYR A 7 18.52 -16.13 12.78
C TYR A 7 19.10 -16.47 11.40
N VAL A 8 18.67 -15.75 10.36
CA VAL A 8 19.13 -15.98 8.97
C VAL A 8 20.63 -15.72 8.82
N SER A 9 21.19 -14.76 9.56
CA SER A 9 22.61 -14.42 9.50
C SER A 9 23.50 -15.34 10.34
N LEU A 10 23.05 -15.78 11.53
CA LEU A 10 23.90 -16.42 12.54
C LEU A 10 23.61 -17.91 12.76
N GLU A 11 22.37 -18.38 12.53
CA GLU A 11 21.97 -19.77 12.80
C GLU A 11 21.76 -20.59 11.52
N GLU A 12 21.18 -19.98 10.48
CA GLU A 12 20.92 -20.69 9.23
C GLU A 12 22.19 -20.85 8.39
N LYS A 13 22.56 -22.09 8.07
CA LYS A 13 23.75 -22.41 7.25
C LYS A 13 23.40 -22.75 5.81
N ASP A 14 22.15 -23.12 5.54
CA ASP A 14 21.67 -23.51 4.22
C ASP A 14 21.35 -22.28 3.35
N VAL A 15 21.98 -22.20 2.17
CA VAL A 15 21.82 -21.07 1.24
C VAL A 15 20.42 -21.02 0.62
N GLN A 16 19.75 -22.16 0.41
CA GLN A 16 18.38 -22.20 -0.10
C GLN A 16 17.38 -21.72 0.95
N MET A 17 17.55 -22.11 2.21
CA MET A 17 16.72 -21.59 3.30
C MET A 17 16.91 -20.08 3.50
N LYS A 18 18.14 -19.57 3.35
CA LYS A 18 18.39 -18.11 3.31
C LYS A 18 17.64 -17.42 2.17
N LEU A 19 17.66 -18.01 0.98
CA LEU A 19 16.98 -17.45 -0.20
C LEU A 19 15.45 -17.41 -0.01
N ILE A 20 14.86 -18.46 0.57
CA ILE A 20 13.43 -18.51 0.89
C ILE A 20 13.07 -17.45 1.94
N ALA A 21 13.93 -17.21 2.93
CA ALA A 21 13.73 -16.18 3.95
C ALA A 21 13.85 -14.73 3.42
N MET A 22 14.52 -14.51 2.28
CA MET A 22 14.62 -13.18 1.66
C MET A 22 13.26 -12.63 1.21
N GLY A 23 12.36 -13.49 0.76
CA GLY A 23 11.01 -13.08 0.32
C GLY A 23 10.25 -12.37 1.45
N PRO A 24 10.00 -13.05 2.59
CA PRO A 24 9.42 -12.41 3.77
C PRO A 24 10.21 -11.17 4.20
N LEU A 25 11.54 -11.24 4.33
CA LEU A 25 12.34 -10.11 4.80
C LEU A 25 12.17 -8.85 3.94
N SER A 26 12.16 -8.98 2.62
CA SER A 26 11.94 -7.85 1.72
C SER A 26 10.55 -7.23 1.88
N HIS A 27 9.51 -8.06 2.07
CA HIS A 27 8.16 -7.59 2.39
C HIS A 27 8.11 -6.79 3.70
N TRP A 28 8.81 -7.26 4.74
CA TRP A 28 8.90 -6.56 6.03
C TRP A 28 9.64 -5.22 5.91
N ILE A 29 10.73 -5.16 5.15
CA ILE A 29 11.46 -3.92 4.87
C ILE A 29 10.55 -2.93 4.14
N MET A 30 9.88 -3.37 3.08
CA MET A 30 8.96 -2.55 2.30
C MET A 30 7.83 -1.97 3.16
N GLY A 31 7.18 -2.79 3.99
CA GLY A 31 6.12 -2.30 4.86
C GLY A 31 6.61 -1.34 5.94
N THR A 32 7.86 -1.48 6.41
CA THR A 32 8.49 -0.52 7.33
C THR A 32 8.72 0.83 6.65
N ILE A 33 9.21 0.81 5.40
CA ILE A 33 9.40 2.03 4.60
C ILE A 33 8.04 2.70 4.35
N ASN A 34 7.01 1.95 3.96
CA ASN A 34 5.66 2.49 3.75
C ASN A 34 5.09 3.10 5.04
N TYR A 35 5.26 2.43 6.19
CA TYR A 35 4.83 2.95 7.48
C TYR A 35 5.51 4.28 7.81
N TRP A 36 6.84 4.31 7.64
CA TRP A 36 7.63 5.51 7.87
C TRP A 36 7.20 6.67 6.95
N LEU A 37 6.97 6.40 5.67
CA LEU A 37 6.50 7.39 4.71
C LEU A 37 5.11 7.92 5.09
N LEU A 38 4.15 7.04 5.40
CA LEU A 38 2.82 7.45 5.83
C LEU A 38 2.84 8.31 7.09
N LEU A 39 3.74 7.99 8.04
CA LEU A 39 3.88 8.74 9.28
C LEU A 39 4.52 10.11 9.05
N THR A 40 5.67 10.14 8.38
CA THR A 40 6.43 11.38 8.14
C THR A 40 5.74 12.33 7.16
N ARG A 41 5.01 11.79 6.17
CA ARG A 41 4.25 12.57 5.18
C ARG A 41 2.77 12.72 5.54
N SER A 42 2.38 12.37 6.76
CA SER A 42 0.99 12.48 7.21
C SER A 42 0.41 13.90 7.07
N GLY A 43 1.24 14.93 7.30
CA GLY A 43 0.89 16.33 7.05
C GLY A 43 0.55 16.59 5.59
N ASP A 44 1.46 16.23 4.68
CA ASP A 44 1.30 16.38 3.23
C ASP A 44 0.07 15.60 2.71
N ILE A 45 -0.15 14.37 3.20
CA ILE A 45 -1.33 13.56 2.87
C ILE A 45 -2.61 14.27 3.28
N ARG A 46 -2.64 14.85 4.49
CA ARG A 46 -3.79 15.60 4.97
C ARG A 46 -4.06 16.84 4.12
N GLU A 47 -3.02 17.56 3.73
CA GLU A 47 -3.14 18.70 2.81
C GLU A 47 -3.69 18.27 1.45
N CYS A 48 -3.18 17.18 0.86
CA CYS A 48 -3.71 16.60 -0.37
C CYS A 48 -5.20 16.25 -0.26
N VAL A 49 -5.63 15.63 0.84
CA VAL A 49 -7.05 15.31 1.07
C VAL A 49 -7.90 16.58 1.19
N GLN A 50 -7.40 17.63 1.83
CA GLN A 50 -8.07 18.92 1.91
C GLN A 50 -8.21 19.59 0.53
N HIS A 51 -7.17 19.53 -0.29
CA HIS A 51 -7.23 20.00 -1.68
C HIS A 51 -8.25 19.20 -2.50
N MET A 52 -8.27 17.87 -2.37
CA MET A 52 -9.28 17.04 -3.03
C MET A 52 -10.72 17.41 -2.63
N GLU A 53 -10.94 17.73 -1.35
CA GLU A 53 -12.25 18.17 -0.85
C GLU A 53 -12.65 19.53 -1.46
N MET A 54 -11.71 20.47 -1.56
CA MET A 54 -11.92 21.76 -2.19
C MET A 54 -12.23 21.63 -3.69
N ASP A 55 -11.45 20.82 -4.40
CA ASP A 55 -11.65 20.51 -5.82
C ASP A 55 -13.04 19.91 -6.06
N TRP A 56 -13.48 19.02 -5.17
CA TRP A 56 -14.80 18.41 -5.24
C TRP A 56 -15.92 19.45 -5.07
N LYS A 57 -15.77 20.38 -4.11
CA LYS A 57 -16.72 21.49 -3.92
C LYS A 57 -16.78 22.40 -5.15
N LEU A 58 -15.63 22.66 -5.78
CA LEU A 58 -15.53 23.48 -6.98
C LEU A 58 -16.20 22.80 -8.19
N ALA A 59 -15.90 21.52 -8.44
CA ALA A 59 -16.50 20.76 -9.54
C ALA A 59 -18.03 20.63 -9.41
N ARG A 60 -18.55 20.55 -8.18
CA ARG A 60 -20.00 20.57 -7.92
C ARG A 60 -20.66 21.87 -8.40
N LYS A 61 -19.94 23.00 -8.35
CA LYS A 61 -20.45 24.30 -8.80
C LYS A 61 -20.48 24.43 -10.33
N MET A 62 -19.57 23.76 -11.04
CA MET A 62 -19.45 23.83 -12.51
C MET A 62 -20.30 22.82 -13.28
N SER A 63 -21.11 22.01 -12.58
CA SER A 63 -21.95 20.92 -13.13
C SER A 63 -21.20 19.72 -13.72
N ASP A 64 -19.87 19.64 -13.64
CA ASP A 64 -19.06 18.52 -14.14
C ASP A 64 -18.87 17.38 -13.13
N GLN A 65 -19.81 17.24 -12.19
CA GLN A 65 -19.78 16.23 -11.12
C GLN A 65 -19.67 14.80 -11.66
N GLY A 66 -20.21 14.52 -12.85
CA GLY A 66 -20.22 13.18 -13.44
C GLY A 66 -18.82 12.61 -13.71
N VAL A 67 -17.88 13.46 -14.17
CA VAL A 67 -16.51 13.04 -14.52
C VAL A 67 -15.72 12.72 -13.26
N MET A 68 -15.69 13.63 -12.28
CA MET A 68 -15.01 13.38 -11.00
C MET A 68 -15.59 12.17 -10.25
N LEU A 69 -16.92 11.99 -10.25
CA LEU A 69 -17.54 10.84 -9.60
C LEU A 69 -17.14 9.51 -10.26
N ARG A 70 -17.01 9.48 -11.59
CA ARG A 70 -16.55 8.29 -12.31
C ARG A 70 -15.14 7.89 -11.87
N TYR A 71 -14.22 8.85 -11.80
CA TYR A 71 -12.84 8.56 -11.41
C TYR A 71 -12.69 8.23 -9.93
N ALA A 72 -13.46 8.88 -9.05
CA ALA A 72 -13.51 8.52 -7.64
C ALA A 72 -14.01 7.07 -7.43
N LYS A 73 -14.99 6.61 -8.22
CA LYS A 73 -15.46 5.21 -8.19
C LYS A 73 -14.38 4.24 -8.64
N ILE A 74 -13.65 4.57 -9.71
CA ILE A 74 -12.53 3.73 -10.19
C ILE A 74 -11.43 3.66 -9.13
N GLY A 75 -11.04 4.78 -8.53
CA GLY A 75 -10.04 4.80 -7.45
C GLY A 75 -10.46 3.95 -6.25
N ARG A 76 -11.72 4.05 -5.82
CA ARG A 76 -12.27 3.21 -4.74
C ARG A 76 -12.28 1.72 -5.12
N PHE A 77 -12.63 1.40 -6.36
CA PHE A 77 -12.62 0.02 -6.84
C PHE A 77 -11.20 -0.56 -6.84
N VAL A 78 -10.21 0.17 -7.34
CA VAL A 78 -8.81 -0.25 -7.35
C VAL A 78 -8.28 -0.44 -5.92
N ALA A 79 -8.58 0.50 -5.01
CA ALA A 79 -8.22 0.39 -3.60
C ALA A 79 -8.84 -0.84 -2.93
N GLY A 80 -10.15 -1.08 -3.15
CA GLY A 80 -10.85 -2.24 -2.61
C GLY A 80 -10.31 -3.56 -3.18
N PHE A 81 -10.03 -3.61 -4.48
CA PHE A 81 -9.42 -4.78 -5.12
C PHE A 81 -8.03 -5.06 -4.55
N CYS A 82 -7.19 -4.04 -4.39
CA CYS A 82 -5.87 -4.16 -3.77
C CYS A 82 -5.97 -4.70 -2.34
N ALA A 83 -6.90 -4.16 -1.53
CA ALA A 83 -7.12 -4.61 -0.17
C ALA A 83 -7.54 -6.09 -0.11
N ILE A 84 -8.53 -6.51 -0.90
CA ILE A 84 -9.01 -7.90 -0.92
C ILE A 84 -7.90 -8.85 -1.39
N PHE A 85 -7.21 -8.49 -2.48
CA PHE A 85 -6.17 -9.35 -3.05
C PHE A 85 -5.00 -9.53 -2.08
N MET A 86 -4.48 -8.45 -1.51
CA MET A 86 -3.36 -8.54 -0.57
C MET A 86 -3.77 -9.21 0.75
N GLN A 87 -4.97 -8.92 1.27
CA GLN A 87 -5.44 -9.51 2.53
C GLN A 87 -5.77 -10.99 2.42
N SER A 88 -6.31 -11.43 1.28
CA SER A 88 -6.54 -12.84 1.00
C SER A 88 -5.23 -13.62 0.92
N GLY A 89 -4.18 -13.04 0.35
CA GLY A 89 -2.83 -13.62 0.36
C GLY A 89 -2.31 -13.88 1.77
N THR A 90 -2.41 -12.90 2.68
CA THR A 90 -2.02 -13.09 4.09
C THR A 90 -2.87 -14.16 4.78
N PHE A 91 -4.17 -14.20 4.51
CA PHE A 91 -5.08 -15.19 5.09
C PHE A 91 -4.75 -16.61 4.61
N LEU A 92 -4.58 -16.81 3.30
CA LEU A 92 -4.22 -18.11 2.73
C LEU A 92 -2.87 -18.59 3.26
N PHE A 93 -1.89 -17.69 3.36
CA PHE A 93 -0.60 -17.99 3.95
C PHE A 93 -0.74 -18.44 5.40
N THR A 94 -1.55 -17.73 6.19
CA THR A 94 -1.85 -18.06 7.60
C THR A 94 -2.48 -19.44 7.73
N VAL A 95 -3.51 -19.73 6.93
CA VAL A 95 -4.21 -21.03 6.94
C VAL A 95 -3.26 -22.16 6.53
N ALA A 96 -2.47 -21.97 5.47
CA ALA A 96 -1.49 -22.96 5.04
C ALA A 96 -0.50 -23.30 6.15
N LYS A 97 0.00 -22.30 6.88
CA LYS A 97 0.92 -22.54 8.01
C LYS A 97 0.25 -23.17 9.22
N ALA A 98 -0.99 -22.77 9.53
CA ALA A 98 -1.75 -23.39 10.61
C ALA A 98 -2.08 -24.87 10.31
N MET A 99 -2.29 -25.22 9.04
CA MET A 99 -2.52 -26.61 8.62
C MET A 99 -1.25 -27.45 8.52
N THR A 100 -0.08 -26.82 8.34
CA THR A 100 1.20 -27.53 8.21
C THR A 100 1.79 -27.77 9.60
N SER A 101 1.35 -28.80 10.31
CA SER A 101 2.05 -29.28 11.51
C SER A 101 3.26 -30.11 11.10
N MET A 102 4.48 -29.71 11.51
CA MET A 102 5.71 -30.47 11.27
C MET A 102 6.08 -31.24 12.54
N PRO A 103 6.16 -32.59 12.51
CA PRO A 103 6.68 -33.34 13.65
C PRO A 103 8.19 -33.08 13.76
N VAL A 104 8.63 -32.50 14.88
CA VAL A 104 10.04 -32.30 15.20
C VAL A 104 10.41 -33.26 16.32
N VAL A 105 11.34 -34.17 16.03
CA VAL A 105 11.86 -35.12 17.01
C VAL A 105 13.03 -34.45 17.74
N ILE A 106 12.87 -34.19 19.05
CA ILE A 106 13.94 -33.68 19.92
C ILE A 106 14.23 -34.76 20.95
N GLY A 107 15.32 -35.52 20.77
CA GLY A 107 15.64 -36.66 21.66
C GLY A 107 14.76 -37.88 21.38
N ASN A 108 14.16 -38.45 22.43
CA ASN A 108 13.30 -39.66 22.36
C ASN A 108 11.79 -39.34 22.31
N GLU A 109 11.42 -38.06 22.20
CA GLU A 109 10.02 -37.62 22.10
C GLU A 109 9.75 -36.91 20.77
N THR A 110 8.64 -37.30 20.14
CA THR A 110 8.10 -36.72 18.92
C THR A 110 7.22 -35.53 19.33
N MET A 111 7.71 -34.30 19.20
CA MET A 111 6.92 -33.10 19.50
C MET A 111 6.38 -32.50 18.20
N SER A 112 5.08 -32.18 18.16
CA SER A 112 4.49 -31.48 17.01
C SER A 112 4.85 -29.99 17.05
N MET A 113 5.64 -29.51 16.09
CA MET A 113 6.02 -28.10 15.96
C MET A 113 5.32 -27.48 14.75
N HIS A 114 4.66 -26.34 14.95
CA HIS A 114 4.22 -25.53 13.82
C HIS A 114 5.42 -24.74 13.24
N PRO A 115 5.75 -24.88 11.94
CA PRO A 115 6.90 -24.22 11.33
C PRO A 115 6.67 -22.70 11.25
N MET A 116 7.51 -21.93 11.92
CA MET A 116 7.47 -20.46 11.87
C MET A 116 7.95 -19.90 10.53
N THR A 117 7.43 -18.75 10.12
CA THR A 117 7.79 -18.12 8.81
C THR A 117 9.08 -17.33 8.89
N CYS A 118 9.35 -16.80 10.08
CA CYS A 118 10.60 -16.17 10.42
C CYS A 118 11.02 -16.81 11.74
N PRO A 119 11.93 -17.80 11.71
CA PRO A 119 12.45 -18.36 12.93
C PRO A 119 13.15 -17.24 13.72
N ILE A 120 12.99 -17.28 15.03
CA ILE A 120 13.63 -16.33 15.94
C ILE A 120 14.96 -16.94 16.37
N TYR A 121 15.99 -16.10 16.44
CA TYR A 121 17.30 -16.51 16.96
C TYR A 121 17.12 -17.22 18.32
N SER A 122 17.52 -18.48 18.38
CA SER A 122 17.12 -19.42 19.44
C SER A 122 17.52 -18.99 20.85
N LYS A 123 18.50 -18.07 20.98
CA LYS A 123 18.93 -17.50 22.25
C LYS A 123 18.01 -16.42 22.83
N PHE A 124 17.09 -15.85 22.06
CA PHE A 124 16.14 -14.87 22.61
C PHE A 124 14.92 -15.56 23.21
N ILE A 125 14.29 -16.47 22.46
CA ILE A 125 13.11 -17.21 22.89
C ILE A 125 13.23 -18.61 22.27
N ASP A 126 13.20 -19.63 23.12
CA ASP A 126 13.19 -21.01 22.64
C ASP A 126 11.78 -21.40 22.21
N THR A 127 11.50 -21.20 20.92
CA THR A 127 10.19 -21.46 20.32
C THR A 127 9.91 -22.94 20.07
N ARG A 128 10.82 -23.83 20.47
CA ARG A 128 10.66 -25.29 20.35
C ARG A 128 9.63 -25.85 21.33
N PHE A 129 9.33 -25.14 22.42
CA PHE A 129 8.43 -25.60 23.48
C PHE A 129 7.07 -24.86 23.44
N SER A 130 5.98 -25.60 23.66
CA SER A 130 4.65 -25.01 23.91
C SER A 130 4.63 -24.42 25.33
N PRO A 131 4.01 -23.24 25.58
CA PRO A 131 3.12 -22.47 24.69
C PRO A 131 3.83 -21.36 23.87
N ALA A 132 5.14 -21.19 24.01
CA ALA A 132 5.89 -20.10 23.38
C ALA A 132 5.78 -20.12 21.84
N ASN A 133 5.74 -21.31 21.23
CA ASN A 133 5.55 -21.49 19.79
C ASN A 133 4.24 -20.87 19.28
N GLU A 134 3.13 -21.15 19.96
CA GLU A 134 1.78 -20.71 19.56
C GLU A 134 1.62 -19.20 19.75
N ILE A 135 2.08 -18.66 20.88
CA ILE A 135 2.07 -17.22 21.17
C ILE A 135 2.86 -16.48 20.10
N MET A 136 4.05 -16.98 19.75
CA MET A 136 4.89 -16.33 18.77
C MET A 136 4.31 -16.41 17.36
N LEU A 137 3.68 -17.53 17.00
CA LEU A 137 2.94 -17.64 15.75
C LEU A 137 1.83 -16.59 15.69
N ALA A 138 1.04 -16.42 16.76
CA ALA A 138 0.01 -15.39 16.83
C ALA A 138 0.59 -13.97 16.69
N VAL A 139 1.68 -13.66 17.38
CA VAL A 139 2.37 -12.36 17.26
C VAL A 139 2.86 -12.12 15.84
N GLN A 140 3.43 -13.14 15.19
CA GLN A 140 3.91 -13.05 13.82
C GLN A 140 2.77 -12.81 12.83
N LEU A 141 1.62 -13.47 13.03
CA LEU A 141 0.43 -13.29 12.22
C LEU A 141 -0.16 -11.89 12.35
N VAL A 142 -0.32 -11.40 13.59
CA VAL A 142 -0.79 -10.04 13.85
C VAL A 142 0.15 -9.01 13.23
N SER A 143 1.46 -9.20 13.39
CA SER A 143 2.45 -8.30 12.82
C SER A 143 2.41 -8.31 11.28
N CYS A 144 2.27 -9.48 10.66
CA CYS A 144 2.13 -9.60 9.20
C CYS A 144 0.86 -8.89 8.71
N PHE A 145 -0.26 -9.06 9.41
CA PHE A 145 -1.51 -8.37 9.11
C PHE A 145 -1.37 -6.85 9.15
N ILE A 146 -0.68 -6.32 10.18
CA ILE A 146 -0.42 -4.88 10.32
C ILE A 146 0.44 -4.37 9.16
N VAL A 147 1.56 -5.05 8.85
CA VAL A 147 2.48 -4.68 7.75
C VAL A 147 1.77 -4.70 6.40
N ASN A 148 0.91 -5.71 6.17
CA ASN A 148 0.10 -5.81 4.96
C ASN A 148 -0.91 -4.65 4.87
N SER A 149 -1.59 -4.34 5.97
CA SER A 149 -2.57 -3.24 6.04
C SER A 149 -1.93 -1.88 5.76
N VAL A 150 -0.72 -1.63 6.26
CA VAL A 150 0.06 -0.41 5.98
C VAL A 150 0.36 -0.30 4.48
N THR A 151 0.82 -1.39 3.86
CA THR A 151 1.16 -1.40 2.44
C THR A 151 -0.08 -1.20 1.57
N VAL A 152 -1.19 -1.88 1.88
CA VAL A 152 -2.49 -1.68 1.24
C VAL A 152 -2.94 -0.23 1.37
N GLY A 153 -2.77 0.38 2.55
CA GLY A 153 -3.09 1.79 2.78
C GLY A 153 -2.30 2.73 1.88
N ALA A 154 -0.97 2.54 1.79
CA ALA A 154 -0.11 3.33 0.91
C ALA A 154 -0.50 3.21 -0.57
N CYS A 155 -0.68 1.98 -1.06
CA CYS A 155 -1.11 1.72 -2.44
C CYS A 155 -2.50 2.29 -2.74
N SER A 156 -3.43 2.19 -1.78
CA SER A 156 -4.79 2.73 -1.91
C SER A 156 -4.79 4.25 -2.01
N LEU A 157 -4.00 4.94 -1.18
CA LEU A 157 -3.85 6.40 -1.24
C LEU A 157 -3.26 6.82 -2.58
N ALA A 158 -2.20 6.14 -3.05
CA ALA A 158 -1.60 6.42 -4.35
C ALA A 158 -2.61 6.25 -5.50
N ALA A 159 -3.40 5.18 -5.49
CA ALA A 159 -4.44 4.95 -6.48
C ALA A 159 -5.51 6.03 -6.45
N VAL A 160 -6.00 6.40 -5.26
CA VAL A 160 -7.04 7.45 -5.12
C VAL A 160 -6.52 8.81 -5.59
N PHE A 161 -5.30 9.19 -5.23
CA PHE A 161 -4.69 10.44 -5.67
C PHE A 161 -4.46 10.48 -7.17
N ALA A 162 -3.94 9.40 -7.76
CA ALA A 162 -3.75 9.30 -9.21
C ALA A 162 -5.09 9.42 -9.95
N MET A 163 -6.13 8.73 -9.49
CA MET A 163 -7.44 8.80 -10.12
C MET A 163 -8.10 10.17 -9.95
N HIS A 164 -7.89 10.86 -8.82
CA HIS A 164 -8.37 12.24 -8.63
C HIS A 164 -7.68 13.20 -9.59
N ALA A 165 -6.35 13.16 -9.68
CA ALA A 165 -5.58 13.98 -10.61
C ALA A 165 -5.99 13.74 -12.06
N TYR A 166 -6.18 12.47 -12.44
CA TYR A 166 -6.67 12.13 -13.78
C TYR A 166 -8.09 12.65 -14.04
N GLY A 167 -8.96 12.65 -13.02
CA GLY A 167 -10.28 13.27 -13.09
C GLY A 167 -10.24 14.78 -13.28
N GLN A 168 -9.36 15.48 -12.57
CA GLN A 168 -9.13 16.92 -12.76
C GLN A 168 -8.63 17.23 -14.17
N LEU A 169 -7.64 16.48 -14.67
CA LEU A 169 -7.11 16.65 -16.03
C LEU A 169 -8.17 16.38 -17.11
N SER A 170 -8.96 15.32 -16.94
CA SER A 170 -10.05 15.00 -17.88
C SER A 170 -11.11 16.10 -17.92
N MET A 171 -11.45 16.68 -16.76
CA MET A 171 -12.38 17.81 -16.67
C MET A 171 -11.81 19.05 -17.36
N LEU A 172 -10.54 19.39 -17.10
CA LEU A 172 -9.84 20.50 -17.75
C LEU A 172 -9.82 20.35 -19.27
N PHE A 173 -9.50 19.16 -19.77
CA PHE A 173 -9.50 18.87 -21.20
C PHE A 173 -10.90 19.01 -21.82
N SER A 174 -11.95 18.61 -21.10
CA SER A 174 -13.33 18.81 -21.56
C SER A 174 -13.69 20.29 -21.67
N TRP A 175 -13.27 21.13 -20.73
CA TRP A 175 -13.50 22.58 -20.82
C TRP A 175 -12.70 23.23 -21.94
N LEU A 176 -11.45 22.84 -22.13
CA LEU A 176 -10.64 23.32 -23.24
C LEU A 176 -11.29 23.00 -24.58
N ASN A 177 -11.78 21.77 -24.78
CA ASN A 177 -12.47 21.40 -26.02
C ASN A 177 -13.78 22.15 -26.21
N LYS A 178 -14.55 22.40 -25.15
CA LYS A 178 -15.77 23.23 -25.22
C LYS A 178 -15.42 24.68 -25.59
N LEU A 179 -14.33 25.22 -25.03
CA LEU A 179 -13.87 26.57 -25.30
C LEU A 179 -13.42 26.73 -26.76
N VAL A 180 -12.64 25.77 -27.28
CA VAL A 180 -12.21 25.74 -28.69
C VAL A 180 -13.41 25.57 -29.63
N ALA A 181 -14.44 24.81 -29.24
CA ALA A 181 -15.66 24.66 -30.02
C ALA A 181 -16.57 25.90 -29.99
N ASP A 182 -16.53 26.70 -28.91
CA ASP A 182 -17.22 28.01 -28.81
C ASP A 182 -16.40 29.18 -29.40
N GLU A 183 -15.10 28.98 -29.64
CA GLU A 183 -14.13 29.97 -30.16
C GLU A 183 -14.33 30.35 -31.63
N ASP A 184 -15.29 29.75 -32.34
CA ASP A 184 -15.80 30.29 -33.61
C ASP A 184 -16.46 31.69 -33.44
N LYS A 185 -16.40 32.30 -32.23
CA LYS A 185 -17.00 33.62 -31.95
C LYS A 185 -16.16 34.73 -31.30
N GLU A 186 -15.01 34.54 -30.63
CA GLU A 186 -14.18 35.72 -30.19
C GLU A 186 -12.76 35.36 -29.69
N ASN A 187 -11.74 35.95 -30.34
CA ASN A 187 -10.34 35.45 -30.37
C ASN A 187 -9.39 36.01 -29.26
N ASP A 188 -9.79 37.02 -28.48
CA ASP A 188 -8.87 37.72 -27.56
C ASP A 188 -8.87 37.10 -26.14
N LEU A 189 -10.01 36.53 -25.71
CA LEU A 189 -10.17 35.88 -24.40
C LEU A 189 -9.54 34.47 -24.37
N ALA A 190 -9.54 33.80 -25.52
CA ALA A 190 -8.87 32.53 -25.81
C ALA A 190 -7.40 32.55 -25.41
N ASN A 191 -6.68 33.57 -25.90
CA ASN A 191 -5.26 33.75 -25.69
C ASN A 191 -4.90 34.05 -24.23
N GLN A 192 -5.74 34.83 -23.51
CA GLN A 192 -5.54 35.07 -22.08
C GLN A 192 -5.70 33.80 -21.23
N ARG A 193 -6.65 32.91 -21.60
CA ARG A 193 -6.88 31.65 -20.87
C ARG A 193 -5.79 30.62 -21.18
N LEU A 194 -5.31 30.56 -22.42
CA LEU A 194 -4.17 29.72 -22.79
C LEU A 194 -2.90 30.15 -22.05
N ALA A 195 -2.66 31.46 -21.94
CA ALA A 195 -1.54 32.01 -21.17
C ALA A 195 -1.63 31.64 -19.67
N ALA A 196 -2.82 31.68 -19.07
CA ALA A 196 -3.02 31.29 -17.67
C ALA A 196 -2.77 29.79 -17.42
N ILE A 197 -3.12 28.93 -18.38
CA ILE A 197 -2.89 27.48 -18.29
C ILE A 197 -1.40 27.16 -18.43
N VAL A 198 -0.70 27.79 -19.37
CA VAL A 198 0.75 27.63 -19.52
C VAL A 198 1.49 28.13 -18.28
N ASP A 199 1.06 29.24 -17.69
CA ASP A 199 1.67 29.80 -16.48
C ASP A 199 1.41 28.91 -15.25
N HIS A 200 0.24 28.28 -15.15
CA HIS A 200 -0.06 27.31 -14.09
C HIS A 200 0.74 26.01 -14.27
N HIS A 201 0.89 25.54 -15.51
CA HIS A 201 1.68 24.34 -15.82
C HIS A 201 3.17 24.54 -15.53
N LEU A 202 3.71 25.73 -15.82
CA LEU A 202 5.09 26.13 -15.48
C LEU A 202 5.31 26.26 -13.97
N ARG A 203 4.28 26.64 -13.21
CA ARG A 203 4.36 26.76 -11.74
C ARG A 203 4.35 25.42 -11.02
N VAL A 204 3.73 24.40 -11.61
CA VAL A 204 3.74 23.01 -11.10
C VAL A 204 5.04 22.28 -11.45
N LEU A 205 5.71 22.71 -12.52
CA LEU A 205 7.02 22.19 -12.94
C LEU A 205 8.21 22.77 -12.17
N ARG A 206 7.99 23.77 -11.31
CA ARG A 206 9.01 24.45 -10.49
C ARG A 206 8.86 24.06 -9.03
#